data_AF-A0A849F646-F1
#
_entry.id   AF-A0A849F646-F1
#
_cell.length_a   1.000
_cell.length_b   1.000
_cell.length_c   1.000
_cell.angle_alpha   90.00
_cell.angle_beta   90.00
_cell.angle_gamma   90.00
#
_symmetry.space_group_name_H-M   'P 1'
#
loop_
_entity.id
_entity.type
_entity.pdbx_description
1 polymer ?
#
loop_
_entity_poly.entity_id
_entity_poly.type
_entity_poly.pdbx_seq_one_letter_code
_entity_poly.pdbx_strand_id
1 'polypeptide(L)' 'FTAEYLFLIDATNSSIPRVNRSSIDRKTELDMQWDKLSQEAERLIRNAIPAYNKQLWDAGIGAIQVKD' A
#
# COMPACT_ATOMS: atom_id res chain seq x y z
N PHE A 1 -3.24 -8.63 1.68
CA PHE A 1 -1.96 -8.02 1.28
C PHE A 1 -1.00 -7.90 2.46
N THR A 2 -1.22 -7.02 3.46
CA THR A 2 -0.28 -6.85 4.60
C THR A 2 -0.03 -8.14 5.38
N ALA A 3 -1.05 -8.97 5.57
CA ALA A 3 -0.91 -10.28 6.22
C ALA A 3 0.06 -11.22 5.48
N GLU A 4 0.17 -11.12 4.15
CA GLU A 4 1.11 -11.92 3.34
C GLU A 4 2.56 -11.49 3.56
N TYR A 5 2.79 -10.18 3.73
CA TYR A 5 4.11 -9.67 4.13
C TYR A 5 4.49 -10.13 5.53
N LEU A 6 3.55 -10.06 6.49
CA LEU A 6 3.78 -10.55 7.85
C LEU A 6 4.10 -12.04 7.86
N PHE A 7 3.34 -12.84 7.09
CA PHE A 7 3.59 -14.26 6.95
C PHE A 7 4.98 -14.55 6.35
N LEU A 8 5.39 -13.79 5.32
CA LEU A 8 6.73 -13.93 4.74
C LEU A 8 7.84 -13.57 5.74
N ILE A 9 7.65 -12.51 6.53
CA ILE A 9 8.59 -12.13 7.60
C ILE A 9 8.71 -13.27 8.61
N ASP A 10 7.58 -13.77 9.12
CA ASP A 10 7.56 -14.87 10.09
C ASP A 10 8.19 -16.16 9.51
N ALA A 11 7.90 -16.48 8.24
CA ALA A 11 8.45 -17.65 7.57
C ALA A 11 9.98 -17.60 7.38
N THR A 12 10.57 -16.40 7.40
CA THR A 12 12.01 -16.18 7.31
C THR A 12 12.66 -15.92 8.67
N ASN A 13 11.86 -15.84 9.74
CA ASN A 13 12.32 -15.61 11.10
C ASN A 13 12.75 -16.94 11.75
N SER A 14 14.04 -17.27 11.63
CA SER A 14 14.62 -18.50 12.16
C SER A 14 15.90 -18.20 12.94
N SER A 15 16.18 -19.00 13.99
CA SER A 15 17.43 -18.93 14.75
C SER A 15 18.67 -19.30 13.93
N ILE A 16 18.48 -19.91 12.76
CA ILE A 16 19.51 -20.11 11.74
C ILE A 16 19.10 -19.29 10.52
N PRO A 17 19.80 -18.18 10.21
CA PRO A 17 19.39 -17.27 9.13
C PRO A 17 19.56 -17.96 7.78
N ARG A 18 18.45 -18.41 7.20
CA ARG A 18 18.38 -18.97 5.86
C ARG A 18 17.16 -18.42 5.13
N VAL A 19 17.40 -17.57 4.14
CA VAL A 19 16.38 -17.15 3.18
C VAL A 19 16.48 -18.09 1.98
N ASN A 20 15.38 -18.79 1.67
CA ASN A 20 15.34 -19.68 0.52
C ASN A 20 14.87 -18.93 -0.73
N ARG A 21 15.07 -19.53 -1.91
CA ARG A 21 14.70 -18.93 -3.19
C ARG A 21 13.21 -18.60 -3.29
N SER A 22 12.34 -19.45 -2.75
CA SER A 22 10.89 -19.25 -2.74
C SER A 22 10.48 -18.01 -1.93
N SER A 23 11.11 -17.75 -0.78
CA SER A 23 10.89 -16.54 0.01
C SER A 23 11.29 -15.29 -0.75
N ILE A 24 12.40 -15.33 -1.50
CA ILE A 24 12.85 -14.21 -2.35
C ILE A 24 11.85 -13.96 -3.48
N ASP A 25 11.46 -15.01 -4.20
CA ASP A 25 10.52 -14.89 -5.31
C ASP A 25 9.15 -14.37 -4.83
N ARG A 26 8.66 -14.84 -3.67
CA ARG A 26 7.43 -14.35 -3.05
C ARG A 26 7.55 -12.89 -2.63
N LYS A 27 8.69 -12.46 -2.09
CA LYS A 27 8.93 -11.04 -1.78
C LYS A 27 8.80 -10.19 -3.03
N THR A 28 9.45 -10.58 -4.13
CA THR A 28 9.41 -9.84 -5.40
C THR A 28 7.98 -9.72 -5.93
N GLU A 29 7.18 -10.79 -5.86
CA GLU A 29 5.77 -10.73 -6.24
C GLU A 29 4.97 -9.74 -5.40
N LEU A 30 5.16 -9.80 -4.08
CA LEU A 30 4.48 -8.91 -3.14
C LEU A 30 4.93 -7.45 -3.31
N ASP A 31 6.20 -7.18 -3.60
CA ASP A 31 6.74 -5.84 -3.87
C ASP A 31 6.10 -5.26 -5.13
N MET A 32 5.95 -6.04 -6.22
CA MET A 32 5.26 -5.56 -7.43
C MET A 32 3.78 -5.21 -7.17
N GLN A 33 3.13 -5.96 -6.28
CA GLN A 33 1.76 -5.65 -5.87
C GLN A 33 1.71 -4.39 -4.99
N TRP A 34 2.68 -4.24 -4.07
CA TRP A 34 2.84 -3.03 -3.26
C TRP A 34 2.98 -1.79 -4.13
N ASP A 35 3.87 -1.82 -5.10
CA ASP A 35 4.19 -0.65 -5.93
C ASP A 35 2.95 -0.13 -6.67
N LYS A 36 2.09 -1.04 -7.16
CA LYS A 36 0.83 -0.67 -7.80
C LYS A 36 -0.15 -0.02 -6.81
N LEU A 37 -0.30 -0.62 -5.63
CA LEU A 37 -1.18 -0.10 -4.58
C LEU A 37 -0.69 1.25 -4.05
N SER A 38 0.63 1.41 -3.89
CA SER A 38 1.27 2.64 -3.46
C SER A 38 1.09 3.75 -4.48
N GLN A 39 1.25 3.46 -5.78
CA GLN A 39 1.00 4.43 -6.84
C GLN A 39 -0.46 4.87 -6.88
N GLU A 40 -1.40 3.95 -6.68
CA GLU A 40 -2.82 4.27 -6.64
C GLU A 40 -3.17 5.12 -5.41
N ALA A 41 -2.64 4.78 -4.23
CA ALA A 41 -2.78 5.61 -3.04
C ALA A 41 -2.26 7.04 -3.27
N GLU A 42 -1.08 7.19 -3.84
CA GLU A 42 -0.50 8.49 -4.18
C GLU A 42 -1.36 9.27 -5.18
N ARG A 43 -1.90 8.60 -6.20
CA ARG A 43 -2.84 9.20 -7.16
C ARG A 43 -4.11 9.69 -6.47
N LEU A 44 -4.66 8.91 -5.53
CA LEU A 44 -5.85 9.28 -4.79
C LEU A 44 -5.59 10.49 -3.88
N ILE A 45 -4.53 10.43 -3.09
CA ILE A 45 -4.19 11.45 -2.10
C ILE A 45 -3.84 12.78 -2.78
N ARG A 46 -3.01 12.76 -3.83
CA ARG A 46 -2.52 14.00 -4.46
C ARG A 46 -3.47 14.59 -5.48
N ASN A 47 -4.25 13.75 -6.16
CA ASN A 47 -5.05 14.20 -7.31
C ASN A 47 -6.54 14.01 -7.08
N ALA A 48 -6.99 12.78 -6.84
CA ALA A 48 -8.42 12.47 -6.86
C ALA A 48 -9.18 13.12 -5.69
N ILE A 49 -8.66 13.01 -4.47
CA ILE A 49 -9.30 13.57 -3.27
C ILE A 49 -9.32 15.11 -3.33
N PRO A 50 -8.22 15.82 -3.67
CA PRO A 50 -8.27 17.27 -3.82
C PRO A 50 -9.23 17.73 -4.92
N ALA A 51 -9.27 17.04 -6.06
CA ALA A 51 -10.22 17.36 -7.14
C ALA A 51 -11.67 17.17 -6.70
N TYR A 52 -11.96 16.08 -5.97
CA TYR A 52 -13.29 15.81 -5.47
C TYR A 52 -13.70 16.78 -4.35
N ASN A 53 -12.79 17.14 -3.45
CA ASN A 53 -13.04 18.14 -2.42
C ASN A 53 -13.42 19.51 -3.01
N LYS A 54 -12.86 19.91 -4.16
CA LYS A 54 -13.32 21.13 -4.85
C LYS A 54 -14.80 21.03 -5.23
N GLN A 55 -15.22 19.90 -5.82
CA GLN A 55 -16.62 19.67 -6.17
C GLN A 55 -17.54 19.65 -4.95
N LEU A 56 -17.09 19.06 -3.84
CA LEU A 56 -17.86 19.03 -2.59
C LEU A 56 -18.00 20.43 -1.97
N TRP A 57 -16.98 21.28 -2.07
CA TRP A 57 -17.05 22.68 -1.65
C TRP A 57 -18.03 23.47 -2.51
N ASP A 58 -17.98 23.31 -3.83
CA ASP A 58 -18.91 23.97 -4.76
C ASP A 58 -20.37 23.56 -4.49
N ALA A 59 -20.58 22.32 -4.03
CA ALA A 59 -21.87 21.79 -3.61
C ALA A 59 -22.29 22.15 -2.18
N GLY A 60 -21.44 22.84 -1.40
CA GLY A 60 -21.72 23.23 -0.02
C GLY A 60 -21.67 22.08 1.02
N ILE A 61 -21.04 20.95 0.68
CA ILE A 61 -20.99 19.74 1.53
C ILE A 61 -19.77 19.74 2.46
N GLY A 62 -18.65 20.35 2.05
CA GLY A 62 -17.39 20.39 2.81
C GLY A 62 -16.29 19.50 2.17
N ALA A 63 -15.33 19.00 2.95
CA ALA A 63 -14.19 18.24 2.43
C ALA A 63 -13.94 16.91 3.15
N ILE A 64 -13.44 15.94 2.39
CA ILE A 64 -12.89 14.68 2.89
C ILE A 64 -11.47 14.91 3.40
N GLN A 65 -11.20 14.50 4.63
CA GLN A 65 -9.86 14.55 5.22
C GLN A 65 -9.06 13.30 4.86
N VAL A 66 -7.80 13.51 4.47
CA VAL A 66 -6.80 12.44 4.42
C VAL A 66 -6.03 12.51 5.73
N LYS A 67 -5.86 11.37 6.42
CA LYS A 67 -4.97 11.29 7.58
C LYS A 67 -3.54 11.11 7.10
N ASP A 68 -2.63 11.89 7.67
CA ASP A 68 -1.17 11.72 7.55
C ASP A 68 -0.69 10.41 8.18
#